data_AF-A0A0Q1AWM3-F1
#
_entry.id   AF-A0A0Q1AWM3-F1
#
_cell.length_a   1.000
_cell.length_b   1.000
_cell.length_c   1.000
_cell.angle_alpha   90.00
_cell.angle_beta   90.00
_cell.angle_gamma   90.00
#
_symmetry.space_group_name_H-M   'P 1'
#
loop_
_entity.id
_entity.type
_entity.pdbx_description
1 polymer ?
#
loop_
_entity_poly.entity_id
_entity_poly.type
_entity_poly.pdbx_seq_one_letter_code
_entity_poly.pdbx_strand_id
1 'polypeptide(L)'
;MARALGIKGMVQTLPDGRVKVMAEGEEADLERFAEALKMENSFFWVSSVEIKRFNPHGDFNDFYLALTERDYEFWLDEWIKYLEELLDVTKEGFERVVRGTDRNPPL
;
A
#
# COMPACT_ATOMS: atom_id res chain seq x y z
N MET A 1 -6.65 -2.90 8.98
CA MET A 1 -8.10 -2.81 9.20
C MET A 1 -8.78 -4.18 9.25
N ALA A 2 -8.75 -4.98 8.16
CA ALA A 2 -9.42 -6.30 8.11
C ALA A 2 -9.15 -7.19 9.35
N ARG A 3 -7.89 -7.35 9.74
CA ARG A 3 -7.50 -8.10 10.95
C ARG A 3 -8.09 -7.58 12.25
N ALA A 4 -8.29 -6.27 12.38
CA ALA A 4 -8.89 -5.67 13.57
C ALA A 4 -10.41 -5.92 13.66
N LEU A 5 -11.05 -6.20 12.51
CA LEU A 5 -12.46 -6.57 12.39
C LEU A 5 -12.67 -8.09 12.33
N GLY A 6 -11.61 -8.89 12.51
CA GLY A 6 -11.70 -10.36 12.39
C GLY A 6 -11.99 -10.87 10.97
N ILE A 7 -11.89 -10.02 9.95
CA ILE A 7 -12.16 -10.36 8.55
C ILE A 7 -11.00 -11.16 7.97
N LYS A 8 -11.33 -12.26 7.29
CA LYS A 8 -10.40 -13.11 6.54
C LYS A 8 -10.63 -12.94 5.04
N GLY A 9 -9.63 -13.21 4.22
CA GLY A 9 -9.78 -12.97 2.78
C GLY A 9 -8.49 -12.71 2.03
N MET A 10 -8.64 -12.05 0.88
CA MET A 10 -7.53 -11.58 0.08
C MET A 10 -7.82 -10.24 -0.60
N VAL A 11 -6.76 -9.52 -0.93
CA VAL A 11 -6.77 -8.36 -1.82
C VAL A 11 -5.80 -8.59 -2.98
N GLN A 12 -6.22 -8.26 -4.19
CA GLN A 12 -5.44 -8.44 -5.42
C GLN A 12 -5.60 -7.23 -6.34
N THR A 13 -4.49 -6.72 -6.88
CA THR A 13 -4.53 -5.77 -8.00
C THR A 13 -4.73 -6.53 -9.31
N LEU A 14 -5.72 -6.12 -10.08
CA LEU A 14 -6.01 -6.69 -11.40
C LEU A 14 -5.16 -5.98 -12.47
N PRO A 15 -4.91 -6.63 -13.62
CA PRO A 15 -4.10 -6.07 -14.70
C PRO A 15 -4.58 -4.72 -15.27
N ASP A 16 -5.85 -4.39 -15.06
CA ASP A 16 -6.48 -3.13 -15.50
C ASP A 16 -6.46 -2.03 -14.43
N GLY A 17 -5.74 -2.26 -13.32
CA GLY A 17 -5.60 -1.33 -12.21
C GLY A 17 -6.74 -1.38 -11.19
N ARG A 18 -7.79 -2.19 -11.40
CA ARG A 18 -8.83 -2.39 -10.38
C ARG A 18 -8.33 -3.25 -9.23
N VAL A 19 -8.89 -3.07 -8.05
CA VAL A 19 -8.60 -3.91 -6.89
C VAL A 19 -9.75 -4.88 -6.65
N LYS A 20 -9.45 -6.18 -6.61
CA LYS A 20 -10.38 -7.23 -6.20
C LYS A 20 -10.16 -7.56 -4.73
N VAL A 21 -11.24 -7.55 -3.96
CA VAL A 21 -11.25 -7.97 -2.56
C VAL A 21 -12.21 -9.14 -2.40
N MET A 22 -11.75 -10.22 -1.77
CA MET A 22 -12.62 -11.28 -1.25
C MET A 22 -12.53 -11.23 0.27
N ALA A 23 -13.66 -11.18 0.95
CA ALA A 23 -13.73 -11.01 2.40
C ALA A 23 -14.82 -11.90 2.99
N GLU A 24 -14.47 -12.61 4.06
CA GLU A 24 -15.35 -13.43 4.89
C GLU A 24 -15.31 -12.92 6.32
N GLY A 25 -16.47 -12.79 6.96
CA GLY A 25 -16.62 -12.25 8.31
C GLY A 25 -18.08 -12.00 8.67
N GLU A 26 -18.30 -11.40 9.84
CA GLU A 26 -19.62 -10.97 10.30
C GLU A 26 -20.17 -9.85 9.41
N GLU A 27 -21.48 -9.87 9.13
CA GLU A 27 -22.10 -8.95 8.16
C GLU A 27 -21.85 -7.47 8.50
N ALA A 28 -21.99 -7.11 9.78
CA ALA A 28 -21.76 -5.73 10.25
C ALA A 28 -20.31 -5.28 10.07
N ASP A 29 -19.35 -6.20 10.24
CA ASP A 29 -17.93 -5.91 10.07
C ASP A 29 -17.56 -5.82 8.58
N LEU A 30 -18.15 -6.68 7.74
CA LEU A 30 -18.02 -6.61 6.28
C LEU A 30 -18.56 -5.29 5.72
N GLU A 31 -19.66 -4.77 6.27
CA GLU A 31 -20.20 -3.47 5.87
C GLU A 31 -19.27 -2.33 6.26
N ARG A 32 -18.78 -2.29 7.50
CA ARG A 32 -17.77 -1.31 7.95
C ARG A 32 -16.51 -1.36 7.11
N PHE A 33 -16.07 -2.57 6.76
CA PHE A 33 -14.90 -2.76 5.91
C PHE A 33 -15.14 -2.23 4.51
N ALA A 34 -16.29 -2.53 3.89
CA ALA A 34 -16.65 -2.05 2.57
C ALA A 34 -16.79 -0.52 2.50
N GLU A 35 -17.30 0.11 3.56
CA GLU A 35 -17.33 1.57 3.66
C GLU A 35 -15.93 2.17 3.71
N ALA A 36 -15.03 1.59 4.49
CA ALA A 36 -13.65 2.09 4.60
C ALA A 36 -12.82 1.91 3.32
N LEU A 37 -13.22 1.01 2.41
CA LEU A 37 -12.62 0.90 1.09
C LEU A 37 -12.89 2.13 0.21
N LYS A 38 -13.90 2.94 0.52
CA LYS A 38 -14.20 4.21 -0.17
C LYS A 38 -13.28 5.32 0.35
N MET A 39 -11.98 5.15 0.17
CA MET A 39 -10.95 6.08 0.65
C MET A 39 -10.37 6.93 -0.48
N GLU A 40 -9.90 8.10 -0.09
CA GLU A 40 -9.16 9.05 -0.92
C GLU A 40 -7.95 9.54 -0.13
N ASN A 41 -6.83 9.73 -0.81
CA ASN A 41 -5.66 10.41 -0.27
C ASN A 41 -4.96 11.20 -1.39
N SER A 42 -3.81 11.80 -1.08
CA SER A 42 -3.03 12.61 -2.02
C SER A 42 -2.49 11.86 -3.25
N PHE A 43 -2.53 10.52 -3.25
CA PHE A 43 -1.97 9.68 -4.32
C PHE A 43 -3.04 8.95 -5.13
N PHE A 44 -4.20 8.64 -4.54
CA PHE A 44 -5.28 7.93 -5.22
C PHE A 44 -6.66 8.25 -4.64
N TRP A 45 -7.69 8.06 -5.46
CA TRP A 45 -9.09 8.10 -5.06
C TRP A 45 -9.83 6.87 -5.58
N VAL A 46 -10.72 6.32 -4.76
CA VAL A 46 -11.58 5.19 -5.17
C VAL A 46 -12.83 5.75 -5.86
N SER A 47 -12.93 5.55 -7.17
CA SER A 47 -14.05 6.06 -7.99
C SER A 47 -15.36 5.33 -7.74
N SER A 48 -15.32 4.02 -7.47
CA SER A 48 -16.48 3.21 -7.14
C SER A 48 -16.09 1.93 -6.39
N VAL A 49 -17.06 1.34 -5.69
CA VAL A 49 -16.94 0.02 -5.06
C VAL A 49 -18.16 -0.81 -5.45
N GLU A 50 -17.93 -1.90 -6.15
CA GLU A 50 -18.96 -2.88 -6.51
C GLU A 50 -18.93 -4.06 -5.52
N ILE A 51 -20.07 -4.37 -4.90
CA ILE A 51 -20.16 -5.41 -3.88
C ILE A 51 -21.08 -6.53 -4.38
N LYS A 52 -20.60 -7.78 -4.26
CA LYS A 52 -21.38 -8.99 -4.47
C LYS A 52 -21.30 -9.83 -3.21
N ARG A 53 -22.44 -10.28 -2.69
CA ARG A 53 -22.54 -11.08 -1.45
C ARG A 53 -22.74 -12.55 -1.80
N PHE A 54 -22.09 -13.42 -1.04
CA PHE A 54 -22.13 -14.86 -1.17
C PHE A 54 -22.10 -15.50 0.22
N ASN A 55 -22.53 -16.76 0.33
CA ASN A 55 -22.29 -17.53 1.55
C ASN A 55 -20.79 -17.79 1.71
N PRO A 56 -20.26 -17.77 2.96
CA PRO A 56 -18.85 -18.04 3.20
C PRO A 56 -18.52 -19.47 2.78
N HIS A 57 -17.40 -19.64 2.09
CA HIS A 57 -16.86 -20.93 1.73
C HIS A 57 -15.89 -21.45 2.81
N GLY A 58 -15.29 -20.54 3.58
CA GLY A 58 -14.31 -20.89 4.60
C GLY A 58 -12.91 -21.13 4.02
N ASP A 59 -12.63 -20.55 2.86
CA ASP A 59 -11.38 -20.76 2.12
C ASP A 59 -10.18 -20.00 2.74
N PHE A 60 -10.44 -19.08 3.68
CA PHE A 60 -9.43 -18.19 4.24
C PHE A 60 -9.19 -18.42 5.74
N ASN A 61 -7.92 -18.48 6.12
CA ASN A 61 -7.50 -18.56 7.53
C ASN A 61 -7.01 -17.23 8.12
N ASP A 62 -6.58 -16.29 7.26
CA ASP A 62 -6.18 -14.92 7.60
C ASP A 62 -6.53 -14.01 6.41
N PHE A 63 -6.07 -12.76 6.43
CA PHE A 63 -6.22 -11.78 5.36
C PHE A 63 -4.87 -11.56 4.64
N TYR A 64 -4.83 -11.85 3.34
CA TYR A 64 -3.58 -11.86 2.55
C TYR A 64 -3.58 -10.82 1.42
N LEU A 65 -2.38 -10.39 1.04
CA LEU A 65 -2.14 -9.72 -0.24
C LEU A 65 -1.79 -10.79 -1.29
N ALA A 66 -2.63 -10.94 -2.31
CA ALA A 66 -2.39 -11.85 -3.41
C ALA A 66 -1.55 -11.16 -4.49
N LEU A 67 -0.24 -11.39 -4.42
CA LEU A 67 0.74 -10.84 -5.36
C LEU A 67 0.75 -11.64 -6.67
N THR A 68 0.79 -10.94 -7.79
CA THR A 68 1.11 -11.47 -9.11
C THR A 68 2.58 -11.22 -9.44
N GLU A 69 3.16 -11.94 -10.41
CA GLU A 69 4.54 -11.70 -10.87
C GLU A 69 4.76 -10.25 -11.31
N ARG A 70 3.74 -9.64 -11.93
CA ARG A 70 3.74 -8.22 -12.30
C ARG A 70 3.79 -7.28 -11.09
N ASP A 71 3.17 -7.67 -9.97
CA ASP A 71 3.18 -6.86 -8.75
C ASP A 71 4.59 -6.80 -8.15
N TYR A 72 5.39 -7.87 -8.27
CA TYR A 72 6.79 -7.86 -7.83
C TYR A 72 7.65 -6.95 -8.70
N GLU A 73 7.58 -7.08 -10.02
CA GLU A 73 8.35 -6.23 -10.95
C GLU A 73 7.99 -4.75 -10.80
N PHE A 74 6.70 -4.43 -10.75
CA PHE A 74 6.23 -3.04 -10.62
C PHE A 74 6.60 -2.41 -9.26
N TRP A 75 6.44 -3.14 -8.15
CA TRP A 75 6.80 -2.61 -6.84
C TRP A 75 8.30 -2.44 -6.69
N LEU A 76 9.12 -3.32 -7.26
CA LEU A 76 10.58 -3.21 -7.18
C LEU A 76 11.07 -1.97 -7.92
N ASP A 77 10.63 -1.74 -9.16
CA ASP A 77 11.12 -0.63 -9.97
C ASP A 77 10.73 0.74 -9.39
N GLU A 78 9.47 0.89 -8.95
CA GLU A 78 8.99 2.15 -8.38
C GLU A 78 9.63 2.42 -7.01
N TRP A 79 9.83 1.40 -6.17
CA TRP A 79 10.56 1.55 -4.91
C TRP A 79 12.02 1.90 -5.10
N ILE A 80 12.69 1.30 -6.08
CA ILE A 80 14.09 1.61 -6.39
C ILE A 80 14.22 3.09 -6.75
N LYS A 81 13.32 3.61 -7.58
CA LYS A 81 13.30 5.04 -7.93
C LYS A 81 13.17 5.95 -6.70
N TYR A 82 12.23 5.66 -5.80
CA TYR A 82 12.08 6.45 -4.57
C TYR A 82 13.30 6.35 -3.65
N LEU A 83 13.95 5.18 -3.59
CA LEU A 83 15.18 5.00 -2.82
C LEU A 83 16.36 5.76 -3.43
N GLU A 84 16.47 5.79 -4.76
CA GLU A 84 17.46 6.60 -5.47
C GLU A 84 17.27 8.10 -5.22
N GLU A 85 16.03 8.59 -5.31
CA GLU A 85 15.71 10.00 -4.99
C GLU A 85 16.07 10.35 -3.53
N LEU A 86 15.75 9.47 -2.58
CA LEU A 86 16.13 9.66 -1.17
C LEU A 86 17.65 9.64 -0.95
N LEU A 87 18.37 8.75 -1.65
CA LEU A 87 19.83 8.67 -1.61
C LEU A 87 20.47 9.93 -2.18
N ASP A 88 19.93 10.48 -3.27
CA ASP A 88 20.47 11.70 -3.87
C ASP A 88 20.22 12.92 -2.98
N VAL A 89 19.00 13.08 -2.44
CA VAL A 89 18.70 14.15 -1.48
C VAL A 89 19.59 14.07 -0.23
N THR A 90 19.83 12.86 0.29
CA THR A 90 20.70 12.68 1.45
C THR A 90 22.16 12.95 1.14
N LYS A 91 22.70 12.49 -0.01
CA LYS A 91 24.06 12.83 -0.47
C LYS A 91 24.25 14.34 -0.60
N GLU A 92 23.32 15.03 -1.28
CA GLU A 92 23.38 16.48 -1.40
C GLU A 92 23.38 17.18 -0.04
N GLY A 93 22.55 16.71 0.89
CA GLY A 93 22.50 17.22 2.26
C GLY A 93 23.85 17.07 2.98
N PHE A 94 24.45 15.89 2.93
CA PHE A 94 25.77 15.64 3.54
C PHE A 94 26.88 16.45 2.89
N GLU A 95 26.92 16.58 1.57
CA GLU A 95 27.91 17.40 0.86
C GLU A 95 27.83 18.88 1.25
N ARG A 96 26.61 19.42 1.42
CA ARG A 96 26.41 20.80 1.89
C ARG A 96 26.91 20.99 3.31
N VAL A 97 26.71 20.02 4.20
CA VAL A 97 27.21 20.06 5.59
C VAL A 97 28.73 20.01 5.62
N VAL A 98 29.35 19.08 4.90
CA VAL A 98 30.83 18.92 4.83
C VAL A 98 31.50 20.18 4.29
N ARG A 99 30.97 20.76 3.20
CA ARG A 99 31.48 22.03 2.63
C ARG A 99 31.23 23.24 3.54
N GLY A 100 30.21 23.19 4.40
CA GLY A 100 29.91 24.22 5.40
C GLY A 100 30.92 24.22 6.55
N THR A 101 31.39 23.04 6.97
CA THR A 101 32.42 22.89 8.01
C THR A 101 33.82 23.31 7.57
N ASP A 102 34.18 23.17 6.29
CA ASP A 102 35.49 23.60 5.77
C ASP A 102 35.66 25.14 5.70
N ARG A 103 34.57 25.91 5.83
CA ARG A 103 34.59 27.38 5.73
C ARG A 103 34.78 28.10 7.06
N ASN A 104 34.89 27.39 8.17
CA ASN A 104 35.14 28.01 9.47
C ASN A 104 36.45 27.46 10.07
N PRO A 105 37.60 28.08 9.78
CA PRO A 105 38.84 27.69 10.45
C PRO A 105 38.70 27.97 11.96
N PRO A 106 39.32 27.14 12.83
CA PRO A 106 39.33 27.42 14.26
C PRO A 106 40.01 28.77 14.52
N LEU A 107 39.38 29.56 15.41
CA LEU A 107 39.88 30.86 15.91
C LEU A 107 41.23 30.72 16.62
#